data_AF-A0A395P1D7-F1
#
_entry.id   AF-A0A395P1D7-F1
#
_cell.length_a   1.000
_cell.length_b   1.000
_cell.length_c   1.000
_cell.angle_alpha   90.00
_cell.angle_beta   90.00
_cell.angle_gamma   90.00
#
_symmetry.space_group_name_H-M   'P 1'
#
loop_
_entity.id
_entity.type
_entity.pdbx_description
1 polymer ?
#
loop_
_entity_poly.entity_id
_entity_poly.type
_entity_poly.pdbx_seq_one_letter_code
_entity_poly.pdbx_strand_id
1 'polypeptide(L)' 'MVAPTALETIGYKYYIVFCVVCATIPPVVCFFFPETMGQNLEDIERIFQESKSIQQTVALAPARATAEAIENIDDIEQ' A
#
# COMPACT_ATOMS: atom_id res chain seq x y z
N MET A 1 0.37 9.64 -28.75
CA MET A 1 -0.74 9.51 -27.77
C MET A 1 -1.46 8.21 -28.08
N VAL A 2 -1.63 7.29 -27.12
CA VAL A 2 -2.17 5.94 -27.40
C VAL A 2 -3.68 5.81 -27.13
N ALA A 3 -4.22 6.63 -26.23
CA ALA A 3 -5.63 6.61 -25.84
C ALA A 3 -6.63 6.87 -26.99
N PRO A 4 -6.45 7.86 -27.89
CA PRO A 4 -7.43 8.11 -28.96
C PRO A 4 -7.46 6.95 -29.97
N THR A 5 -6.31 6.40 -30.35
CA THR A 5 -6.21 5.25 -31.27
C THR A 5 -6.85 3.99 -30.70
N ALA A 6 -6.71 3.74 -29.39
CA ALA A 6 -7.32 2.60 -28.73
C ALA A 6 -8.85 2.70 -28.67
N LEU A 7 -9.40 3.91 -28.48
CA LEU A 7 -10.84 4.16 -28.51
C LEU A 7 -11.44 3.99 -29.91
N GLU A 8 -10.76 4.45 -30.96
CA GLU A 8 -11.21 4.25 -32.33
C GLU A 8 -11.17 2.78 -32.76
N THR A 9 -10.17 2.02 -32.30
CA THR A 9 -9.97 0.63 -32.73
C THR A 9 -10.84 -0.36 -31.95
N ILE A 10 -10.98 -0.17 -30.63
CA ILE A 10 -11.58 -1.16 -29.72
C ILE A 10 -12.89 -0.66 -29.08
N GLY A 11 -13.22 0.63 -29.23
CA GLY A 11 -14.47 1.23 -28.77
C GLY A 11 -14.71 1.06 -27.27
N TYR A 12 -15.93 0.66 -26.90
CA TYR A 12 -16.36 0.51 -25.50
C TYR A 12 -15.51 -0.51 -24.70
N LYS A 13 -14.85 -1.45 -25.37
CA LYS A 13 -14.02 -2.47 -24.72
C LYS A 13 -12.77 -1.87 -24.07
N TYR A 14 -12.33 -0.68 -24.51
CA TYR A 14 -11.27 0.07 -23.85
C TYR A 14 -11.61 0.36 -22.37
N TYR A 15 -12.88 0.68 -22.07
CA TYR A 15 -13.32 0.90 -20.69
C TYR A 15 -13.23 -0.37 -19.83
N ILE A 16 -13.50 -1.55 -20.42
CA ILE A 16 -13.36 -2.82 -19.71
C ILE A 16 -11.90 -3.08 -19.34
N VAL A 17 -10.98 -2.88 -20.28
CA VAL A 17 -9.53 -3.02 -20.03
C VAL A 17 -9.07 -2.03 -18.95
N PHE A 18 -9.53 -0.78 -19.03
CA PHE A 18 -9.23 0.24 -18.03
C PHE A 18 -9.73 -0.17 -16.64
N CYS A 19 -10.97 -0.67 -16.52
CA CYS A 19 -11.50 -1.18 -15.26
C CYS A 19 -10.67 -2.33 -14.70
N VAL A 20 -10.22 -3.28 -15.52
CA VAL A 20 -9.40 -4.41 -15.07
C VAL A 20 -8.02 -3.93 -14.58
N VAL A 21 -7.39 -3.01 -15.30
CA VAL A 21 -6.11 -2.41 -14.85
C VAL A 21 -6.30 -1.65 -13.54
N CYS A 22 -7.33 -0.81 -13.44
CA CYS A 22 -7.65 -0.12 -12.20
C CYS A 22 -8.01 -1.07 -11.06
N ALA A 23 -8.68 -2.20 -11.34
CA ALA A 23 -9.04 -3.19 -10.33
C ALA A 23 -7.86 -4.06 -9.88
N THR A 24 -6.82 -4.20 -10.70
CA THR A 24 -5.60 -4.97 -10.34
C THR A 24 -4.62 -4.15 -9.51
N ILE A 25 -4.65 -2.82 -9.57
CA ILE A 25 -3.76 -1.96 -8.77
C ILE A 25 -4.01 -2.09 -7.26
N PRO A 26 -5.24 -1.95 -6.72
CA PRO A 26 -5.51 -2.07 -5.28
C PRO A 26 -5.01 -3.36 -4.65
N PRO A 27 -5.28 -4.57 -5.18
CA PRO A 27 -4.78 -5.80 -4.58
C PRO A 27 -3.25 -5.86 -4.61
N VAL A 28 -2.61 -5.39 -5.69
CA VAL A 28 -1.13 -5.34 -5.74
C VAL A 28 -0.59 -4.42 -4.64
N VAL A 29 -1.18 -3.24 -4.45
CA VAL A 29 -0.77 -2.32 -3.40
C VAL A 29 -0.98 -2.93 -2.02
N CYS A 30 -2.17 -3.49 -1.75
CA CYS A 30 -2.47 -4.09 -0.45
C CYS A 30 -1.59 -5.30 -0.09
N PHE A 31 -1.11 -6.08 -1.07
CA PHE A 31 -0.31 -7.28 -0.79
C PHE A 31 1.20 -7.07 -0.80
N PHE A 32 1.70 -6.09 -1.56
CA PHE A 32 3.14 -5.92 -1.77
C PHE A 32 3.72 -4.65 -1.13
N PHE A 33 2.89 -3.67 -0.78
CA PHE A 33 3.35 -2.41 -0.21
C PHE A 33 2.96 -2.32 1.26
N PRO A 34 3.94 -2.19 2.19
CA PRO A 34 3.64 -1.98 3.60
C PRO A 34 3.05 -0.59 3.83
N GLU A 35 2.22 -0.45 4.86
CA GLU A 35 1.69 0.85 5.29
C GLU A 35 2.83 1.72 5.86
N THR A 36 3.06 2.89 5.27
CA THR A 36 4.14 3.81 5.69
C THR A 36 3.64 5.04 6.43
N MET A 37 2.32 5.23 6.55
CA MET A 37 1.75 6.42 7.18
C MET A 37 1.89 6.33 8.70
N GLY A 38 2.33 7.43 9.33
CA GLY A 38 2.43 7.53 10.79
C GLY A 38 3.60 6.79 11.43
N GLN A 39 4.53 6.27 10.61
CA GLN A 39 5.74 5.58 11.07
C GLN A 39 6.96 6.51 11.01
N ASN A 40 7.85 6.41 12.01
CA ASN A 40 9.15 7.08 11.94
C ASN A 40 10.08 6.35 10.94
N LEU A 41 11.05 7.09 10.39
CA LEU A 41 12.02 6.54 9.44
C LEU A 41 12.88 5.43 10.05
N GLU A 42 13.19 5.54 11.35
CA GLU A 42 13.94 4.53 12.10
C GLU A 42 13.14 3.23 12.25
N ASP A 43 11.84 3.31 12.50
CA ASP A 43 10.97 2.15 12.63
C ASP A 43 10.74 1.44 11.29
N ILE A 44 10.63 2.20 10.21
CA ILE A 44 10.61 1.66 8.85
C ILE A 44 11.90 0.88 8.57
N GLU A 45 13.07 1.44 8.89
CA GLU A 45 14.35 0.76 8.71
C GLU A 45 14.41 -0.53 9.53
N ARG A 46 13.97 -0.50 10.79
CA ARG A 46 13.92 -1.68 11.66
C ARG A 46 12.99 -2.77 11.12
N ILE A 47 11.83 -2.40 10.57
CA ILE A 47 10.91 -3.34 9.91
C ILE A 47 11.62 -4.01 8.72
N PHE A 48 12.38 -3.26 7.91
CA PHE A 48 13.13 -3.83 6.78
C PHE A 48 14.30 -4.71 7.22
N GLN A 49 14.94 -4.43 8.35
CA GLN A 49 16.00 -5.28 8.90
C GLN A 49 15.47 -6.58 9.53
N GLU A 50 14.31 -6.53 10.19
CA GLU A 50 13.68 -7.68 10.87
C GLU A 50 12.93 -8.61 9.91
N SER A 51 12.44 -8.08 8.78
CA SER A 51 11.63 -8.86 7.83
C SER A 51 12.49 -9.70 6.89
N LYS A 52 12.17 -11.00 6.79
CA LYS A 52 12.86 -11.95 5.89
C LYS A 52 12.19 -12.08 4.52
N SER A 53 11.01 -11.47 4.35
CA SER A 53 10.20 -11.53 3.13
C SER A 53 9.28 -10.31 3.03
N ILE A 54 8.96 -9.88 1.80
CA ILE A 54 8.08 -8.74 1.51
C ILE A 54 6.73 -8.87 2.22
N GLN A 55 6.15 -10.08 2.24
CA GLN A 55 4.86 -10.31 2.92
C GLN A 55 4.94 -10.13 4.44
N GLN A 56 6.10 -10.40 5.05
CA GLN A 56 6.31 -10.17 6.48
C GLN A 56 6.43 -8.68 6.79
N THR A 57 7.11 -7.93 5.93
CA THR A 57 7.19 -6.46 6.01
C THR A 57 5.79 -5.84 5.95
N VAL A 58 4.97 -6.29 4.98
CA VAL A 58 3.59 -5.81 4.80
C VAL A 58 2.70 -6.16 5.99
N ALA A 59 2.83 -7.35 6.56
CA ALA A 59 2.06 -7.77 7.73
C ALA A 59 2.48 -7.06 9.04
N LEU A 60 3.76 -6.72 9.19
CA LEU A 60 4.32 -6.15 10.43
C LEU A 60 4.09 -4.64 10.54
N ALA A 61 4.11 -3.92 9.42
CA ALA A 61 3.95 -2.46 9.38
C ALA A 61 2.67 -1.92 10.08
N PRO A 62 1.45 -2.45 9.84
CA PRO A 62 0.23 -1.92 10.47
C PRO A 62 0.15 -2.21 11.98
N ALA A 63 0.74 -3.33 12.42
CA ALA A 63 0.72 -3.71 13.83
C ALA A 63 1.55 -2.75 14.70
N ARG A 64 2.73 -2.32 14.21
CA ARG A 64 3.56 -1.33 14.91
C ARG A 64 2.95 0.07 14.93
N ALA A 65 2.34 0.50 13.82
CA ALA A 65 1.72 1.84 13.73
C ALA A 65 0.62 2.01 14.78
N THR A 66 -0.13 0.94 15.01
CA THR A 66 -1.20 0.93 16.01
C THR A 66 -0.64 0.92 17.43
N ALA A 67 0.46 0.19 17.69
CA ALA A 67 1.09 0.13 19.00
C ALA A 67 1.66 1.49 19.44
N GLU A 68 2.35 2.19 18.54
CA GLU A 68 2.89 3.53 18.80
C GLU A 68 1.79 4.57 19.02
N ALA A 69 0.66 4.46 18.30
CA ALA A 69 -0.49 5.33 18.52
C ALA A 69 -1.10 5.16 19.92
N ILE A 70 -1.11 3.93 20.47
CA ILE A 70 -1.63 3.65 21.81
C ILE A 70 -0.67 4.19 22.88
N GLU A 71 0.64 3.97 22.72
CA GLU A 71 1.67 4.48 23.64
C GLU A 71 1.63 6.01 23.75
N ASN A 72 1.50 6.72 22.62
CA ASN A 72 1.36 8.17 22.61
C ASN A 72 0.08 8.68 23.29
N ILE A 73 -0.99 7.88 23.34
CA ILE A 73 -2.24 8.27 24.03
C ILE A 73 -2.06 8.11 25.55
N ASP A 74 -1.41 7.04 26.00
CA ASP A 74 -1.11 6.81 27.41
C ASP A 74 -0.21 7.90 28.01
N ASP A 75 0.74 8.45 27.23
CA ASP A 75 1.60 9.57 27.63
C ASP A 75 0.85 10.92 27.74
N ILE A 76 -0.31 11.07 27.11
CA ILE A 76 -1.12 12.30 27.16
C ILE A 76 -2.12 12.25 28.34
N GLU A 77 -2.53 11.06 28.77
CA GLU A 77 -3.43 10.89 29.93
C GLU A 77 -2.72 10.92 31.30
N GLN A 78 -1.38 10.89 31.33
CA GLN A 78 -0.56 11.05 32.56
C GLN A 78 -0.06 12.48 32.76
#